data_AF-A0A7C1TIC3-F1
#
_entry.id   AF-A0A7C1TIC3-F1
#
_cell.length_a   1.000
_cell.length_b   1.000
_cell.length_c   1.000
_cell.angle_alpha   90.00
_cell.angle_beta   90.00
_cell.angle_gamma   90.00
#
_symmetry.space_group_name_H-M   'P 1'
#
loop_
_entity.id
_entity.type
_entity.pdbx_description
1 polymer ?
#
loop_
_entity_poly.entity_id
_entity_poly.type
_entity_poly.pdbx_seq_one_letter_code
_entity_poly.pdbx_strand_id
1 'polypeptide(L)'
;MEDEQSVEALRGLQGEYEYGTHLHAAFIEPEKKFFDYAGIDSPDFQCNYAPEIEFEKLKNLSELFESRFGYRPVSFRAGRYGAGPSTISSLEKLGYTLDTSVTPHMRWSEPKGDIDFRGAPEQPYFPAHNSITTPLDNGTRGILEVPVTVKRRLLRSPRWFRPWMSSTQDMQNIVEYHLRKYADQRIVVLNMMFHSMEVIPMASPYPQTESEVDRFITDMTSCLDWCKQRGIEFSSARNLADMYLKTGNL
;
A
#
# COMPACT_ATOMS: atom_id res chain seq x y z
N MET A 1 2.71 -15.51 7.14
CA MET A 1 3.82 -16.31 6.56
C MET A 1 4.41 -17.32 7.54
N GLU A 2 4.10 -17.25 8.85
CA GLU A 2 4.49 -18.29 9.80
C GLU A 2 3.50 -19.47 9.84
N ASP A 3 2.24 -19.24 9.48
CA ASP A 3 1.23 -20.29 9.31
C ASP A 3 1.38 -21.00 7.95
N GLU A 4 1.53 -22.32 7.97
CA GLU A 4 1.80 -23.13 6.77
C GLU A 4 0.58 -23.22 5.85
N GLN A 5 -0.63 -23.32 6.41
CA GLN A 5 -1.86 -23.40 5.61
C GLN A 5 -2.07 -22.12 4.78
N SER A 6 -1.78 -20.97 5.38
CA SER A 6 -1.79 -19.68 4.68
C SER A 6 -0.76 -19.64 3.54
N VAL A 7 0.45 -20.19 3.75
CA VAL A 7 1.48 -20.23 2.70
C VAL A 7 1.07 -21.16 1.56
N GLU A 8 0.50 -22.32 1.88
CA GLU A 8 -0.01 -23.28 0.88
C GLU A 8 -1.16 -22.68 0.07
N ALA A 9 -2.12 -22.01 0.72
CA ALA A 9 -3.21 -21.32 0.04
C ALA A 9 -2.69 -20.26 -0.95
N LEU A 10 -1.70 -19.45 -0.53
CA LEU A 10 -1.08 -18.46 -1.41
C LEU A 10 -0.30 -19.13 -2.56
N ARG A 11 0.47 -20.19 -2.31
CA ARG A 11 1.17 -20.92 -3.38
C ARG A 11 0.19 -21.54 -4.40
N GLY A 12 -1.02 -21.87 -3.98
CA GLY A 12 -2.06 -22.44 -4.83
C GLY A 12 -2.82 -21.43 -5.70
N LEU A 13 -2.70 -20.11 -5.42
CA LEU A 13 -3.44 -19.09 -6.18
C LEU A 13 -3.06 -19.09 -7.66
N GLN A 14 -4.06 -18.94 -8.53
CA GLN A 14 -3.90 -18.89 -9.98
C GLN A 14 -4.18 -17.48 -10.50
N GLY A 15 -3.59 -17.12 -11.64
CA GLY A 15 -3.77 -15.83 -12.30
C GLY A 15 -2.53 -14.94 -12.26
N GLU A 16 -2.68 -13.72 -12.77
CA GLU A 16 -1.62 -12.72 -12.81
C GLU A 16 -1.69 -11.84 -11.57
N TYR A 17 -0.77 -12.04 -10.64
CA TYR A 17 -0.65 -11.26 -9.42
C TYR A 17 0.81 -11.17 -8.98
N GLU A 18 1.06 -10.30 -8.00
CA GLU A 18 2.36 -10.17 -7.35
C GLU A 18 2.16 -10.27 -5.83
N TYR A 19 3.06 -10.99 -5.15
CA TYR A 19 3.16 -10.91 -3.70
C TYR A 19 4.16 -9.82 -3.28
N GLY A 20 3.66 -8.83 -2.55
CA GLY A 20 4.45 -7.87 -1.81
C GLY A 20 4.47 -8.19 -0.32
N THR A 21 5.34 -7.51 0.42
CA THR A 21 5.41 -7.66 1.89
C THR A 21 4.67 -6.53 2.60
N HIS A 22 4.06 -6.87 3.74
CA HIS A 22 3.32 -5.93 4.58
C HIS A 22 3.77 -6.04 6.04
N LEU A 23 4.45 -5.02 6.57
CA LEU A 23 5.02 -5.09 7.92
C LEU A 23 4.07 -4.49 8.97
N HIS A 24 3.55 -5.35 9.84
CA HIS A 24 3.06 -4.94 11.15
C HIS A 24 4.17 -5.20 12.18
N ALA A 25 4.84 -4.13 12.62
CA ALA A 25 6.11 -4.23 13.36
C ALA A 25 6.04 -5.03 14.67
N ALA A 26 4.87 -5.17 15.28
CA ALA A 26 4.70 -5.93 16.52
C ALA A 26 4.80 -7.46 16.36
N PHE A 27 4.72 -7.98 15.12
CA PHE A 27 4.61 -9.41 14.85
C PHE A 27 5.88 -10.04 14.25
N ILE A 28 6.98 -9.28 14.18
CA ILE A 28 8.25 -9.80 13.68
C ILE A 28 9.42 -9.36 14.55
N GLU A 29 10.40 -10.25 14.66
CA GLU A 29 11.67 -9.96 15.33
C GLU A 29 12.49 -8.94 14.55
N PRO A 30 13.42 -8.21 15.21
CA PRO A 30 13.67 -8.15 16.66
C PRO A 30 12.52 -7.49 17.44
N GLU A 31 12.39 -7.72 18.74
CA GLU A 31 11.34 -7.13 19.60
C GLU A 31 9.91 -7.51 19.18
N LYS A 32 9.70 -8.78 18.80
CA LYS A 32 8.35 -9.30 18.56
C LYS A 32 7.53 -9.27 19.85
N LYS A 33 6.30 -8.75 19.79
CA LYS A 33 5.43 -8.55 20.96
C LYS A 33 4.36 -9.61 21.10
N PHE A 34 3.92 -10.18 19.98
CA PHE A 34 2.85 -11.16 19.95
C PHE A 34 3.25 -12.37 19.12
N PHE A 35 2.76 -13.53 19.54
CA PHE A 35 3.02 -14.83 18.91
C PHE A 35 1.73 -15.53 18.46
N ASP A 36 0.60 -15.11 19.01
CA ASP A 36 -0.74 -15.39 18.48
C ASP A 36 -1.29 -14.08 17.89
N TYR A 37 -1.64 -14.11 16.61
CA TYR A 37 -1.97 -12.91 15.83
C TYR A 37 -3.46 -12.66 15.74
N ALA A 38 -4.27 -13.70 15.92
CA ALA A 38 -5.68 -13.65 15.60
C ALA A 38 -6.40 -12.63 16.50
N GLY A 39 -6.97 -11.59 15.89
CA GLY A 39 -7.71 -10.55 16.60
C GLY A 39 -6.86 -9.57 17.41
N ILE A 40 -5.52 -9.61 17.30
CA ILE A 40 -4.65 -8.68 18.02
C ILE A 40 -4.47 -7.39 17.21
N ASP A 41 -4.95 -6.29 17.78
CA ASP A 41 -4.61 -4.94 17.28
C ASP A 41 -3.33 -4.44 17.94
N SER A 42 -2.43 -3.87 17.13
CA SER A 42 -1.22 -3.21 17.62
C SER A 42 -1.15 -1.78 17.07
N PRO A 43 -0.91 -0.77 17.94
CA PRO A 43 -0.77 0.62 17.52
C PRO A 43 0.64 0.97 17.04
N ASP A 44 1.53 -0.01 16.88
CA ASP A 44 2.92 0.28 16.55
C ASP A 44 3.07 0.68 15.07
N PHE A 45 3.54 1.91 14.84
CA PHE A 45 4.15 2.28 13.57
C PHE A 45 5.59 1.78 13.51
N GLN A 46 5.98 1.19 12.39
CA GLN A 46 7.36 0.73 12.18
C GLN A 46 8.37 1.87 12.26
N CYS A 47 8.02 3.08 11.79
CA CYS A 47 8.90 4.25 11.84
C CYS A 47 9.13 4.80 13.26
N ASN A 48 8.42 4.29 14.28
CA ASN A 48 8.63 4.67 15.68
C ASN A 48 9.71 3.81 16.35
N TYR A 49 10.20 2.75 15.70
CA TYR A 49 11.36 1.99 16.18
C TYR A 49 12.66 2.71 15.82
N ALA A 50 13.76 2.38 16.52
CA ALA A 50 15.08 2.84 16.11
C ALA A 50 15.38 2.37 14.66
N PRO A 51 16.03 3.17 13.81
CA PRO A 51 16.27 2.83 12.40
C PRO A 51 16.91 1.45 12.18
N GLU A 52 17.80 1.03 13.07
CA GLU A 52 18.47 -0.27 13.03
C GLU A 52 17.51 -1.42 13.35
N ILE A 53 16.61 -1.21 14.30
CA ILE A 53 15.56 -2.17 14.67
C ILE A 53 14.52 -2.29 13.56
N GLU A 54 14.11 -1.16 12.96
CA GLU A 54 13.22 -1.15 11.81
C GLU A 54 13.83 -1.91 10.61
N PHE A 55 15.12 -1.65 10.32
CA PHE A 55 15.83 -2.35 9.25
C PHE A 55 15.87 -3.86 9.47
N GLU A 56 16.23 -4.33 10.68
CA GLU A 56 16.26 -5.77 10.97
C GLU A 56 14.87 -6.41 10.90
N LYS A 57 13.81 -5.71 11.32
CA LYS A 57 12.43 -6.19 11.17
C LYS A 57 12.06 -6.37 9.69
N LEU A 58 12.38 -5.39 8.85
CA LEU A 58 12.15 -5.47 7.40
C LEU A 58 12.98 -6.60 6.77
N LYS A 59 14.26 -6.71 7.14
CA LYS A 59 15.15 -7.79 6.67
C LYS A 59 14.60 -9.16 7.02
N ASN A 60 14.21 -9.39 8.27
CA ASN A 60 13.61 -10.65 8.71
C ASN A 60 12.30 -10.96 7.96
N LEU A 61 11.49 -9.93 7.65
CA LEU A 61 10.27 -10.10 6.86
C LEU A 61 10.59 -10.54 5.42
N SER A 62 11.58 -9.90 4.80
CA SER A 62 12.03 -10.22 3.44
C SER A 62 12.65 -11.62 3.37
N GLU A 63 13.46 -12.01 4.36
CA GLU A 63 14.07 -13.35 4.44
C GLU A 63 13.01 -14.43 4.67
N LEU A 64 12.02 -14.17 5.55
CA LEU A 64 10.88 -15.06 5.73
C LEU A 64 10.10 -15.21 4.42
N PHE A 65 9.81 -14.11 3.72
CA PHE A 65 9.16 -14.15 2.41
C PHE A 65 9.96 -15.00 1.42
N GLU A 66 11.25 -14.75 1.28
CA GLU A 66 12.13 -15.47 0.34
C GLU A 66 12.15 -16.98 0.65
N SER A 67 12.21 -17.35 1.92
CA SER A 67 12.16 -18.76 2.34
C SER A 67 10.84 -19.46 2.00
N ARG A 68 9.72 -18.71 1.96
CA ARG A 68 8.37 -19.24 1.69
C ARG A 68 8.00 -19.22 0.21
N PHE A 69 8.49 -18.26 -0.57
CA PHE A 69 8.07 -18.11 -1.97
C PHE A 69 9.19 -18.36 -2.98
N GLY A 70 10.44 -18.49 -2.53
CA GLY A 70 11.60 -18.82 -3.37
C GLY A 70 12.15 -17.65 -4.18
N TYR A 71 11.71 -16.42 -3.91
CA TYR A 71 12.21 -15.20 -4.54
C TYR A 71 12.10 -14.01 -3.59
N ARG A 72 12.85 -12.93 -3.87
CA ARG A 72 12.81 -11.71 -3.07
C ARG A 72 11.60 -10.82 -3.42
N PRO A 73 10.91 -10.25 -2.41
CA PRO A 73 9.84 -9.30 -2.65
C PRO A 73 10.41 -7.99 -3.20
N VAL A 74 9.62 -7.28 -4.03
CA VAL A 74 10.04 -6.00 -4.64
C VAL A 74 9.07 -4.85 -4.37
N SER A 75 7.90 -5.15 -3.81
CA SER A 75 6.86 -4.19 -3.44
C SER A 75 6.53 -4.31 -1.95
N PHE A 76 6.27 -3.17 -1.32
CA PHE A 76 6.05 -3.07 0.12
C PHE A 76 4.87 -2.14 0.46
N ARG A 77 4.22 -2.41 1.60
CA ARG A 77 3.32 -1.46 2.26
C ARG A 77 3.52 -1.55 3.78
N ALA A 78 3.63 -0.43 4.47
CA ALA A 78 3.69 -0.41 5.93
C ALA A 78 2.33 -0.71 6.56
N GLY A 79 2.32 -1.52 7.61
CA GLY A 79 1.17 -1.69 8.50
C GLY A 79 0.73 -0.36 9.07
N ARG A 80 -0.58 -0.12 9.08
CA ARG A 80 -1.20 1.16 9.49
C ARG A 80 -0.65 2.40 8.77
N TYR A 81 -0.07 2.24 7.59
CA TYR A 81 0.62 3.33 6.87
C TYR A 81 1.81 3.91 7.67
N GLY A 82 2.40 3.08 8.53
CA GLY A 82 3.43 3.40 9.51
C GLY A 82 4.81 3.77 8.97
N ALA A 83 4.95 4.24 7.72
CA ALA A 83 6.22 4.42 7.03
C ALA A 83 6.85 5.80 7.25
N GLY A 84 8.18 5.83 7.33
CA GLY A 84 8.98 7.07 7.41
C GLY A 84 10.24 7.02 6.54
N PRO A 85 11.12 8.03 6.63
CA PRO A 85 12.36 8.07 5.82
C PRO A 85 13.28 6.86 6.02
N SER A 86 13.36 6.33 7.25
CA SER A 86 14.10 5.11 7.58
C SER A 86 13.53 3.87 6.91
N THR A 87 12.20 3.80 6.74
CA THR A 87 11.53 2.77 5.95
C THR A 87 12.06 2.77 4.52
N ILE A 88 11.97 3.92 3.84
CA ILE A 88 12.39 4.05 2.43
C ILE A 88 13.86 3.67 2.25
N SER A 89 14.73 4.17 3.13
CA SER A 89 16.16 3.85 3.11
C SER A 89 16.43 2.36 3.33
N SER A 90 15.64 1.69 4.18
CA SER A 90 15.78 0.26 4.46
C SER A 90 15.29 -0.59 3.29
N LEU A 91 14.15 -0.23 2.69
CA LEU A 91 13.60 -0.89 1.51
C LEU A 91 14.57 -0.83 0.34
N GLU A 92 15.19 0.33 0.09
CA GLU A 92 16.21 0.49 -0.96
C GLU A 92 17.39 -0.46 -0.75
N LYS A 93 17.93 -0.52 0.48
CA LYS A 93 19.04 -1.44 0.84
C LYS A 93 18.67 -2.91 0.67
N LEU A 94 17.41 -3.27 0.91
CA LEU A 94 16.90 -4.65 0.80
C LEU A 94 16.54 -5.03 -0.64
N GLY A 95 16.59 -4.09 -1.59
CA GLY A 95 16.34 -4.34 -3.01
C GLY A 95 14.88 -4.25 -3.42
N TYR A 96 14.03 -3.62 -2.61
CA TYR A 96 12.70 -3.23 -3.04
C TYR A 96 12.78 -2.15 -4.11
N THR A 97 11.70 -1.99 -4.87
CA THR A 97 11.59 -0.99 -5.95
C THR A 97 10.37 -0.10 -5.79
N LEU A 98 9.40 -0.50 -4.97
CA LEU A 98 8.15 0.23 -4.78
C LEU A 98 7.67 0.17 -3.32
N ASP A 99 7.23 1.33 -2.82
CA ASP A 99 6.43 1.49 -1.60
C ASP A 99 5.05 2.05 -1.95
N THR A 100 4.05 1.75 -1.12
CA THR A 100 2.69 2.25 -1.27
C THR A 100 2.06 2.55 0.08
N SER A 101 2.86 3.15 0.96
CA SER A 101 2.48 3.44 2.34
C SER A 101 1.87 4.83 2.51
N VAL A 102 2.08 5.74 1.57
CA VAL A 102 1.68 7.14 1.70
C VAL A 102 0.19 7.33 1.39
N THR A 103 -0.48 8.10 2.26
CA THR A 103 -1.91 8.44 2.16
C THR A 103 -2.07 9.96 2.13
N PRO A 104 -2.08 10.59 0.94
CA PRO A 104 -2.04 12.04 0.80
C PRO A 104 -3.18 12.74 1.55
N HIS A 105 -2.92 13.96 2.04
CA HIS A 105 -3.88 14.77 2.83
C HIS A 105 -4.23 14.19 4.22
N MET A 106 -3.50 13.19 4.70
CA MET A 106 -3.80 12.52 5.97
C MET A 106 -2.68 12.64 6.99
N ARG A 107 -3.07 12.64 8.26
CA ARG A 107 -2.16 12.47 9.40
C ARG A 107 -2.69 11.30 10.23
N TRP A 108 -1.83 10.36 10.53
CA TRP A 108 -2.11 9.22 11.41
C TRP A 108 -1.52 9.49 12.78
N SER A 109 -2.25 9.11 13.82
CA SER A 109 -1.86 9.33 15.21
C SER A 109 -2.06 8.06 16.01
N GLU A 110 -1.01 7.63 16.68
CA GLU A 110 -1.00 6.52 17.62
C GLU A 110 -0.32 6.96 18.93
N PRO A 111 -0.52 6.26 20.05
CA PRO A 111 0.05 6.66 21.35
C PRO A 111 1.56 6.94 21.36
N LYS A 112 2.32 6.35 20.43
CA LYS A 112 3.79 6.48 20.35
C LYS A 112 4.29 7.51 19.34
N GLY A 113 3.42 8.09 18.53
CA GLY A 113 3.84 9.07 17.53
C GLY A 113 2.82 9.27 16.42
N ASP A 114 3.10 10.28 15.62
CA ASP A 114 2.28 10.66 14.48
C ASP A 114 3.07 10.51 13.18
N ILE A 115 2.33 10.28 12.09
CA ILE A 115 2.88 10.32 10.73
C ILE A 115 2.02 11.28 9.91
N ASP A 116 2.67 12.23 9.26
CA ASP A 116 1.99 13.30 8.54
C ASP A 116 2.27 13.23 7.05
N PHE A 117 1.28 12.75 6.30
CA PHE A 117 1.27 12.68 4.84
C PHE A 117 0.48 13.83 4.19
N ARG A 118 0.09 14.86 4.96
CA ARG A 118 -0.74 15.96 4.42
C ARG A 118 -0.05 16.73 3.29
N GLY A 119 1.28 16.77 3.30
CA GLY A 119 2.10 17.41 2.27
C GLY A 119 2.51 16.50 1.11
N ALA A 120 2.13 15.22 1.11
CA ALA A 120 2.60 14.27 0.11
C ALA A 120 1.95 14.46 -1.28
N PRO A 121 2.65 14.14 -2.37
CA PRO A 121 2.09 14.05 -3.72
C PRO A 121 0.93 13.04 -3.80
N GLU A 122 -0.02 13.27 -4.73
CA GLU A 122 -1.10 12.28 -5.01
C GLU A 122 -0.77 11.34 -6.18
N GLN A 123 0.36 11.54 -6.86
CA GLN A 123 0.86 10.72 -7.97
C GLN A 123 2.25 10.18 -7.62
N PRO A 124 2.72 9.11 -8.29
CA PRO A 124 3.98 8.48 -7.92
C PRO A 124 5.18 9.41 -7.99
N TYR A 125 6.12 9.19 -7.09
CA TYR A 125 7.35 9.99 -6.96
C TYR A 125 8.44 9.15 -6.30
N PHE A 126 9.69 9.57 -6.47
CA PHE A 126 10.80 9.05 -5.69
C PHE A 126 10.97 9.93 -4.45
N PRO A 127 10.81 9.41 -3.21
CA PRO A 127 10.96 10.22 -2.01
C PRO A 127 12.41 10.68 -1.78
N ALA A 128 12.57 11.84 -1.16
CA ALA A 128 13.87 12.30 -0.68
C ALA A 128 14.34 11.44 0.51
N HIS A 129 15.66 11.26 0.66
CA HIS A 129 16.25 10.37 1.68
C HIS A 129 15.81 10.69 3.12
N ASN A 130 15.54 11.95 3.43
CA ASN A 130 15.16 12.41 4.77
C ASN A 130 13.67 12.76 4.89
N SER A 131 12.88 12.58 3.84
CA SER A 131 11.46 12.95 3.83
C SER A 131 10.68 12.07 2.87
N ILE A 132 9.85 11.19 3.44
CA ILE A 132 8.95 10.35 2.65
C ILE A 132 7.91 11.18 1.88
N THR A 133 7.57 12.40 2.32
CA THR A 133 6.53 13.24 1.70
C THR A 133 7.06 14.23 0.67
N THR A 134 8.37 14.36 0.56
CA THR A 134 9.01 15.31 -0.35
C THR A 134 9.61 14.54 -1.53
N PRO A 135 9.25 14.86 -2.78
CA PRO A 135 9.93 14.30 -3.94
C PRO A 135 11.43 14.63 -3.94
N LEU A 136 12.24 13.69 -4.40
CA LEU A 136 13.63 13.93 -4.74
C LEU A 136 13.68 14.79 -6.02
N ASP A 137 14.48 15.86 -5.99
CA ASP A 137 14.69 16.73 -7.16
C ASP A 137 15.25 15.91 -8.33
N ASN A 138 14.54 15.92 -9.47
CA ASN A 138 14.86 15.09 -10.64
C ASN A 138 15.03 13.60 -10.29
N GLY A 139 14.29 13.09 -9.31
CA GLY A 139 14.38 11.71 -8.86
C GLY A 139 13.99 10.73 -9.97
N THR A 140 14.93 9.89 -10.39
CA THR A 140 14.69 8.78 -11.32
C THR A 140 15.23 7.44 -10.79
N ARG A 141 15.55 7.39 -9.49
CA ARG A 141 16.24 6.27 -8.83
C ARG A 141 15.78 6.15 -7.39
N GLY A 142 15.98 4.97 -6.80
CA GLY A 142 15.55 4.62 -5.46
C GLY A 142 14.20 3.89 -5.47
N ILE A 143 13.44 4.02 -4.38
CA ILE A 143 12.10 3.45 -4.24
C ILE A 143 11.07 4.38 -4.88
N LEU A 144 10.24 3.84 -5.78
CA LEU A 144 9.06 4.55 -6.26
C LEU A 144 7.97 4.48 -5.18
N GLU A 145 7.59 5.61 -4.59
CA GLU A 145 6.39 5.68 -3.76
C GLU A 145 5.17 5.83 -4.66
N VAL A 146 4.20 4.93 -4.50
CA VAL A 146 2.90 4.96 -5.17
C VAL A 146 1.82 5.21 -4.12
N PRO A 147 1.42 6.48 -3.93
CA PRO A 147 0.46 6.83 -2.91
C PRO A 147 -0.86 6.12 -3.13
N VAL A 148 -1.55 5.87 -2.02
CA VAL A 148 -2.96 5.53 -2.03
C VAL A 148 -3.75 6.64 -2.75
N THR A 149 -4.59 6.26 -3.70
CA THR A 149 -5.44 7.23 -4.40
C THR A 149 -6.54 7.74 -3.49
N VAL A 150 -6.58 9.06 -3.33
CA VAL A 150 -7.61 9.76 -2.57
C VAL A 150 -8.03 11.05 -3.26
N LYS A 151 -9.27 11.46 -3.03
CA LYS A 151 -9.78 12.78 -3.42
C LYS A 151 -9.84 13.69 -2.20
N ARG A 152 -9.03 14.76 -2.20
CA ARG A 152 -9.04 15.79 -1.15
C ARG A 152 -10.43 16.44 -1.00
N ARG A 153 -10.81 16.77 0.24
CA ARG A 153 -12.03 17.52 0.58
C ARG A 153 -11.67 18.68 1.52
N LEU A 154 -12.25 19.87 1.29
CA LEU A 154 -11.80 21.11 1.93
C LEU A 154 -12.05 21.17 3.46
N LEU A 155 -13.01 20.40 3.99
CA LEU A 155 -13.42 20.43 5.41
C LEU A 155 -13.76 19.04 5.96
N ARG A 156 -13.33 17.98 5.28
CA ARG A 156 -13.64 16.59 5.63
C ARG A 156 -12.42 15.73 5.31
N SER A 157 -12.32 14.57 5.95
CA SER A 157 -11.32 13.55 5.57
C SER A 157 -11.41 13.26 4.07
N PRO A 158 -10.26 13.03 3.41
CA PRO A 158 -10.25 12.73 1.98
C PRO A 158 -11.07 11.48 1.69
N ARG A 159 -11.63 11.40 0.48
CA ARG A 159 -12.37 10.22 0.06
C ARG A 159 -11.39 9.22 -0.56
N TRP A 160 -11.40 8.00 -0.06
CA TRP A 160 -10.49 6.95 -0.46
C TRP A 160 -10.98 6.20 -1.70
N PHE A 161 -10.07 5.86 -2.59
CA PHE A 161 -10.35 4.88 -3.65
C PHE A 161 -10.35 3.47 -3.04
N ARG A 162 -11.42 3.18 -2.29
CA ARG A 162 -11.60 1.97 -1.48
C ARG A 162 -13.07 1.55 -1.52
N PRO A 163 -13.40 0.29 -1.91
CA PRO A 163 -14.79 -0.12 -2.12
C PRO A 163 -15.66 -0.09 -0.86
N TRP A 164 -15.13 -0.45 0.30
CA TRP A 164 -15.94 -0.41 1.53
C TRP A 164 -16.39 1.00 1.92
N MET A 165 -15.56 2.01 1.63
CA MET A 165 -15.79 3.40 2.04
C MET A 165 -16.46 4.27 0.97
N SER A 166 -16.63 3.74 -0.25
CA SER A 166 -17.07 4.49 -1.43
C SER A 166 -17.98 3.63 -2.30
N SER A 167 -19.13 4.16 -2.71
CA SER A 167 -19.95 3.54 -3.76
C SER A 167 -19.22 3.51 -5.10
N THR A 168 -19.72 2.72 -6.06
CA THR A 168 -19.23 2.75 -7.45
C THR A 168 -19.11 4.18 -8.00
N GLN A 169 -20.15 5.00 -7.86
CA GLN A 169 -20.17 6.37 -8.35
C GLN A 169 -19.13 7.26 -7.65
N ASP A 170 -18.94 7.06 -6.34
CA ASP A 170 -17.95 7.78 -5.55
C ASP A 170 -16.53 7.43 -6.01
N MET A 171 -16.26 6.16 -6.30
CA MET A 171 -14.98 5.69 -6.85
C MET A 171 -14.71 6.25 -8.25
N GLN A 172 -15.68 6.20 -9.16
CA GLN A 172 -15.58 6.82 -10.49
C GLN A 172 -15.27 8.33 -10.40
N ASN A 173 -15.88 9.04 -9.44
CA ASN A 173 -15.63 10.45 -9.18
C ASN A 173 -14.24 10.77 -8.64
N ILE A 174 -13.54 9.79 -8.06
CA ILE A 174 -12.14 9.89 -7.64
C ILE A 174 -11.25 9.70 -8.87
N VAL A 175 -11.50 8.66 -9.68
CA VAL A 175 -10.78 8.41 -10.93
C VAL A 175 -10.83 9.64 -11.85
N GLU A 176 -12.03 10.18 -12.10
CA GLU A 176 -12.22 11.38 -12.91
C GLU A 176 -11.49 12.61 -12.35
N TYR A 177 -11.40 12.74 -11.02
CA TYR A 177 -10.66 13.83 -10.40
C TYR A 177 -9.17 13.73 -10.71
N HIS A 178 -8.56 12.55 -10.59
CA HIS A 178 -7.15 12.34 -10.90
C HIS A 178 -6.86 12.54 -12.40
N LEU A 179 -7.67 11.94 -13.28
CA LEU A 179 -7.50 12.08 -14.73
C LEU A 179 -7.57 13.55 -15.19
N ARG A 180 -8.45 14.36 -14.60
CA ARG A 180 -8.54 15.80 -14.93
C ARG A 180 -7.42 16.61 -14.32
N LYS A 181 -7.08 16.36 -13.05
CA LYS A 181 -6.07 17.13 -12.33
C LYS A 181 -4.66 16.90 -12.89
N TYR A 182 -4.39 15.69 -13.37
CA TYR A 182 -3.09 15.26 -13.89
C TYR A 182 -3.15 14.99 -15.39
N ALA A 183 -4.04 15.68 -16.13
CA ALA A 183 -4.24 15.49 -17.57
C ALA A 183 -2.98 15.76 -18.40
N ASP A 184 -2.08 16.61 -17.90
CA ASP A 184 -0.79 16.93 -18.55
C ASP A 184 0.29 15.88 -18.27
N GLN A 185 0.05 14.93 -17.36
CA GLN A 185 0.98 13.84 -17.10
C GLN A 185 0.81 12.75 -18.16
N ARG A 186 1.93 12.21 -18.63
CA ARG A 186 1.94 11.09 -19.58
C ARG A 186 1.28 9.84 -18.99
N ILE A 187 1.45 9.61 -17.69
CA ILE A 187 0.89 8.46 -16.97
C ILE A 187 0.22 9.00 -15.71
N VAL A 188 -1.06 8.66 -15.53
CA VAL A 188 -1.79 8.87 -14.29
C VAL A 188 -1.97 7.53 -13.61
N VAL A 189 -1.53 7.42 -12.36
CA VAL A 189 -1.59 6.18 -11.59
C VAL A 189 -2.72 6.25 -10.56
N LEU A 190 -3.47 5.17 -10.51
CA LEU A 190 -4.59 4.95 -9.60
C LEU A 190 -4.29 3.69 -8.79
N ASN A 191 -4.33 3.81 -7.47
CA ASN A 191 -4.02 2.78 -6.50
C ASN A 191 -5.21 2.62 -5.56
N MET A 192 -6.02 1.62 -5.86
CA MET A 192 -7.11 1.17 -5.00
C MET A 192 -6.53 0.28 -3.91
N MET A 193 -7.03 0.39 -2.67
CA MET A 193 -6.76 -0.62 -1.65
C MET A 193 -8.04 -1.15 -1.01
N PHE A 194 -7.94 -2.38 -0.53
CA PHE A 194 -8.91 -3.08 0.31
C PHE A 194 -8.18 -4.21 1.05
N HIS A 195 -8.81 -4.81 2.05
CA HIS A 195 -8.27 -5.98 2.73
C HIS A 195 -8.94 -7.23 2.19
N SER A 196 -8.18 -8.32 2.01
CA SER A 196 -8.77 -9.63 1.67
C SER A 196 -9.80 -10.09 2.68
N MET A 197 -9.66 -9.70 3.95
CA MET A 197 -10.64 -9.99 5.01
C MET A 197 -12.00 -9.30 4.80
N GLU A 198 -12.11 -8.35 3.87
CA GLU A 198 -13.39 -7.72 3.50
C GLU A 198 -14.24 -8.60 2.57
N VAL A 199 -13.73 -9.74 2.06
CA VAL A 199 -14.55 -10.70 1.29
C VAL A 199 -15.11 -11.83 2.15
N ILE A 200 -14.96 -11.77 3.47
CA ILE A 200 -15.45 -12.78 4.42
C ILE A 200 -16.26 -12.07 5.50
N PRO A 201 -17.54 -12.41 5.72
CA PRO A 201 -18.35 -11.77 6.77
C PRO A 201 -17.71 -11.92 8.15
N MET A 202 -17.75 -10.84 8.94
CA MET A 202 -17.23 -10.78 10.32
C MET A 202 -15.72 -11.02 10.48
N ALA A 203 -14.97 -11.17 9.38
CA ALA A 203 -13.51 -11.37 9.41
C ALA A 203 -12.72 -10.05 9.51
N SER A 204 -13.43 -8.92 9.44
CA SER A 204 -12.91 -7.57 9.67
C SER A 204 -14.00 -6.72 10.35
N PRO A 205 -13.69 -5.49 10.83
CA PRO A 205 -14.70 -4.55 11.32
C PRO A 205 -15.69 -4.04 10.24
N TYR A 206 -15.57 -4.51 9.00
CA TYR A 206 -16.30 -4.00 7.84
C TYR A 206 -17.46 -4.93 7.44
N PRO A 207 -17.56 -5.62 6.26
CA PRO A 207 -18.72 -6.48 6.03
C PRO A 207 -18.99 -7.46 7.17
N GLN A 208 -20.18 -7.36 7.76
CA GLN A 208 -20.67 -8.25 8.81
C GLN A 208 -21.67 -9.28 8.28
N THR A 209 -22.21 -9.08 7.07
CA THR A 209 -23.16 -10.00 6.42
C THR A 209 -22.72 -10.38 5.01
N GLU A 210 -23.25 -11.50 4.50
CA GLU A 210 -23.05 -11.92 3.10
C GLU A 210 -23.52 -10.84 2.12
N SER A 211 -24.66 -10.19 2.38
CA SER A 211 -25.17 -9.11 1.53
C SER A 211 -24.25 -7.88 1.49
N GLU A 212 -23.52 -7.61 2.57
CA GLU A 212 -22.53 -6.53 2.61
C GLU A 212 -21.26 -6.91 1.83
N VAL A 213 -20.86 -8.18 1.87
CA VAL A 213 -19.77 -8.71 1.03
C VAL A 213 -20.16 -8.64 -0.45
N ASP A 214 -21.37 -9.07 -0.81
CA ASP A 214 -21.87 -9.00 -2.19
C ASP A 214 -21.88 -7.56 -2.71
N ARG A 215 -22.34 -6.61 -1.89
CA ARG A 215 -22.29 -5.18 -2.21
C ARG A 215 -20.85 -4.70 -2.41
N PHE A 216 -19.95 -5.04 -1.50
CA PHE A 216 -18.53 -4.67 -1.57
C PHE A 216 -17.89 -5.18 -2.87
N ILE A 217 -18.09 -6.46 -3.20
CA ILE A 217 -17.56 -7.07 -4.43
C ILE A 217 -18.19 -6.41 -5.67
N THR A 218 -19.52 -6.23 -5.67
CA THR A 218 -20.25 -5.63 -6.81
C THR A 218 -19.80 -4.20 -7.08
N ASP A 219 -19.68 -3.37 -6.04
CA ASP A 219 -19.24 -1.99 -6.20
C ASP A 219 -17.80 -1.91 -6.71
N MET A 220 -16.92 -2.78 -6.19
CA MET A 220 -15.54 -2.88 -6.63
C MET A 220 -15.46 -3.27 -8.12
N THR A 221 -16.04 -4.40 -8.50
CA THR A 221 -15.95 -4.92 -9.88
C THR A 221 -16.61 -3.98 -10.87
N SER A 222 -17.75 -3.37 -10.53
CA SER A 222 -18.42 -2.37 -11.38
C SER A 222 -17.52 -1.16 -11.67
N CYS A 223 -16.76 -0.69 -10.67
CA CYS A 223 -15.80 0.39 -10.89
C CYS A 223 -14.59 -0.05 -11.73
N LEU A 224 -14.07 -1.26 -11.50
CA LEU A 224 -12.93 -1.79 -12.26
C LEU A 224 -13.28 -2.04 -13.73
N ASP A 225 -14.45 -2.61 -14.01
CA ASP A 225 -14.96 -2.81 -15.36
C ASP A 225 -15.18 -1.48 -16.09
N TRP A 226 -15.72 -0.49 -15.38
CA TRP A 226 -15.85 0.88 -15.90
C TRP A 226 -14.48 1.50 -16.23
N CYS A 227 -13.46 1.28 -15.39
CA CYS A 227 -12.09 1.75 -15.66
C CYS A 227 -11.54 1.08 -16.93
N LYS A 228 -11.71 -0.24 -17.07
CA LYS A 228 -11.29 -1.01 -18.24
C LYS A 228 -11.94 -0.50 -19.53
N GLN A 229 -13.25 -0.22 -19.50
CA GLN A 229 -13.99 0.33 -20.66
C GLN A 229 -13.48 1.70 -21.10
N ARG A 230 -12.81 2.44 -20.21
CA ARG A 230 -12.20 3.74 -20.49
C ARG A 230 -10.73 3.65 -20.90
N GLY A 231 -10.21 2.44 -21.09
CA GLY A 231 -8.82 2.20 -21.47
C GLY A 231 -7.82 2.36 -20.33
N ILE A 232 -8.26 2.32 -19.08
CA ILE A 232 -7.35 2.25 -17.92
C ILE A 232 -6.80 0.82 -17.83
N GLU A 233 -5.48 0.70 -17.79
CA GLU A 233 -4.78 -0.57 -17.72
C GLU A 233 -4.48 -0.99 -16.27
N PHE A 234 -4.55 -2.29 -16.00
CA PHE A 234 -4.18 -2.88 -14.73
C PHE A 234 -2.74 -3.36 -14.77
N SER A 235 -1.97 -3.05 -13.73
CA SER A 235 -0.54 -3.38 -13.67
C SER A 235 -0.16 -3.81 -12.27
N SER A 236 0.84 -4.71 -12.17
CA SER A 236 1.47 -5.05 -10.90
C SER A 236 2.35 -3.89 -10.42
N ALA A 237 2.66 -3.89 -9.12
CA ALA A 237 3.58 -2.93 -8.54
C ALA A 237 4.96 -2.99 -9.21
N ARG A 238 5.49 -4.20 -9.43
CA ARG A 238 6.75 -4.44 -10.14
C ARG A 238 6.76 -3.83 -11.53
N ASN A 239 5.72 -4.08 -12.34
CA ASN A 239 5.64 -3.56 -13.70
C ASN A 239 5.60 -2.03 -13.70
N LEU A 240 4.87 -1.44 -12.75
CA LEU A 240 4.82 0.01 -12.59
C LEU A 240 6.18 0.59 -12.21
N ALA A 241 6.88 -0.01 -11.25
CA ALA A 241 8.23 0.42 -10.87
C ALA A 241 9.21 0.34 -12.06
N ASP A 242 9.18 -0.78 -12.79
CA ASP A 242 9.96 -0.98 -14.02
C ASP A 242 9.70 0.11 -15.06
N MET A 243 8.44 0.51 -15.26
CA MET A 243 8.07 1.57 -16.19
C MET A 243 8.70 2.92 -15.79
N TYR A 244 8.65 3.29 -14.51
CA TYR A 244 9.22 4.55 -14.02
C TYR A 244 10.76 4.53 -14.02
N LEU A 245 11.38 3.40 -13.69
CA LEU A 245 12.84 3.26 -13.67
C LEU A 245 13.46 3.20 -15.08
N LYS A 246 12.79 2.57 -16.06
CA LYS A 246 13.29 2.46 -17.45
C LYS A 246 13.08 3.73 -18.27
N THR A 247 12.03 4.49 -18.00
CA THR A 247 11.71 5.69 -18.79
C THR A 247 12.63 6.86 -18.50
N GLY A 248 13.41 6.83 -17.41
CA GLY A 248 14.59 7.67 -17.21
C GLY A 248 14.34 9.18 -17.34
N ASN A 249 13.10 9.64 -17.14
CA ASN A 249 12.66 11.04 -17.03
C ASN A 249 11.14 11.07 -16.79
N LEU A 250 10.73 11.76 -15.73
CA LEU A 250 9.52 12.56 -15.65
C LEU A 250 9.96 14.02 -15.55
#